data_AF-A0A7L4R5M9-F1
#
_entry.id   AF-A0A7L4R5M9-F1
#
_cell.length_a   1.000
_cell.length_b   1.000
_cell.length_c   1.000
_cell.angle_alpha   90.00
_cell.angle_beta   90.00
_cell.angle_gamma   90.00
#
_symmetry.space_group_name_H-M   'P 1'
#
loop_
_entity.id
_entity.type
_entity.pdbx_description
1 polymer ?
#
loop_
_entity_poly.entity_id
_entity_poly.type
_entity_poly.pdbx_seq_one_letter_code
_entity_poly.pdbx_strand_id
1 'polypeptide(L)'
;MFETTPRWVWHALLMATGFICIIAAGLLPVYGKRIGGWYRIHIATALIGSVLVILAAGMVFMVPYLSSIPSAFLIHVMLGLLLVLTLLVALLLAFLRSRAAGTRKAAIRTAHLWMGRIFILLVVANIILGLTAVGLLLPCLL
;
A
#
# COMPACT_ATOMS: atom_id res chain seq x y z
N MET A 1 -6.84 -25.65 -12.66
CA MET A 1 -5.83 -25.73 -11.56
C MET A 1 -5.90 -24.54 -10.59
N PHE A 2 -7.00 -23.76 -10.54
CA PHE A 2 -7.15 -22.59 -9.64
C PHE A 2 -8.28 -22.75 -8.60
N GLU A 3 -8.86 -23.94 -8.43
CA GLU A 3 -10.14 -24.10 -7.70
C GLU A 3 -10.04 -24.41 -6.20
N THR A 4 -8.84 -24.51 -5.61
CA THR A 4 -8.70 -24.87 -4.17
C THR A 4 -8.11 -23.80 -3.27
N THR A 5 -7.58 -22.70 -3.82
CA THR A 5 -6.92 -21.66 -3.00
C THR A 5 -7.92 -20.57 -2.59
N PRO A 6 -8.12 -20.33 -1.28
CA PRO A 6 -9.01 -19.27 -0.81
C PRO A 6 -8.61 -17.88 -1.35
N ARG A 7 -9.59 -17.06 -1.74
CA ARG A 7 -9.34 -15.72 -2.32
C ARG A 7 -8.49 -14.81 -1.42
N TRP A 8 -8.62 -14.95 -0.09
CA TRP A 8 -7.82 -14.18 0.86
C TRP A 8 -6.32 -14.46 0.73
N VAL A 9 -5.92 -15.67 0.31
CA VAL A 9 -4.51 -16.02 0.08
C VAL A 9 -3.97 -15.23 -1.10
N TRP A 10 -4.71 -15.15 -2.20
CA TRP A 10 -4.34 -14.33 -3.36
C TRP A 10 -4.26 -12.85 -3.01
N HIS A 11 -5.23 -12.33 -2.24
CA HIS A 11 -5.18 -10.97 -1.71
C HIS A 11 -3.92 -10.74 -0.89
N ALA A 12 -3.61 -11.64 0.06
CA ALA A 12 -2.44 -11.54 0.92
C ALA A 12 -1.12 -11.59 0.13
N LEU A 13 -1.01 -12.48 -0.87
CA LEU A 13 0.17 -12.58 -1.73
C LEU A 13 0.41 -11.31 -2.56
N LEU A 14 -0.65 -10.77 -3.17
CA LEU A 14 -0.57 -9.53 -3.93
C LEU A 14 -0.24 -8.33 -3.03
N MET A 15 -0.88 -8.22 -1.86
CA MET A 15 -0.59 -7.18 -0.87
C MET A 15 0.85 -7.28 -0.36
N ALA A 16 1.31 -8.46 0.02
CA ALA A 16 2.67 -8.67 0.51
C ALA A 16 3.72 -8.28 -0.54
N THR A 17 3.56 -8.79 -1.77
CA THR A 17 4.46 -8.48 -2.88
C THR A 17 4.42 -6.98 -3.20
N GLY A 18 3.22 -6.39 -3.27
CA GLY A 18 3.03 -4.98 -3.53
C GLY A 18 3.67 -4.08 -2.47
N PHE A 19 3.50 -4.41 -1.19
CA PHE A 19 4.11 -3.68 -0.09
C PHE A 19 5.62 -3.84 -0.04
N ILE A 20 6.18 -5.01 -0.34
CA ILE A 20 7.63 -5.19 -0.47
C ILE A 20 8.18 -4.22 -1.54
N CYS A 21 7.51 -4.14 -2.70
CA CYS A 21 7.90 -3.19 -3.75
C CYS A 21 7.79 -1.72 -3.30
N ILE A 22 6.72 -1.33 -2.60
CA ILE A 22 6.53 0.05 -2.12
C ILE A 22 7.53 0.40 -1.00
N ILE A 23 7.81 -0.52 -0.08
CA ILE A 23 8.81 -0.34 0.97
C ILE A 23 10.19 -0.17 0.33
N ALA A 24 10.56 -1.01 -0.64
CA ALA A 24 11.79 -0.85 -1.41
C ALA A 24 11.84 0.53 -2.08
N ALA A 25 10.73 0.99 -2.68
CA ALA A 25 10.63 2.33 -3.25
C ALA A 25 10.89 3.43 -2.20
N GLY A 26 10.33 3.30 -0.99
CA GLY A 26 10.50 4.26 0.10
C GLY A 26 11.91 4.29 0.71
N LEU A 27 12.62 3.15 0.70
CA LEU A 27 13.98 3.04 1.22
C LEU A 27 15.05 3.59 0.26
N LEU A 28 14.80 3.53 -1.05
CA LEU A 28 15.75 4.00 -2.08
C LEU A 28 16.20 5.46 -1.92
N PRO A 29 15.31 6.44 -1.65
CA PRO A 29 15.73 7.82 -1.38
C PRO A 29 16.59 8.00 -0.12
N VAL A 30 16.60 7.05 0.80
CA VAL A 30 17.37 7.11 2.05
C VAL A 30 18.72 6.42 1.88
N TYR A 31 18.70 5.15 1.44
CA TYR A 31 19.88 4.28 1.40
C TYR A 31 20.43 4.05 -0.01
N GLY A 32 19.59 4.22 -1.04
CA GLY A 32 19.88 3.85 -2.41
C GLY A 32 20.51 4.93 -3.29
N LYS A 33 20.79 6.14 -2.77
CA LYS A 33 21.29 7.26 -3.58
C LYS A 33 22.62 6.97 -4.31
N ARG A 34 23.42 6.02 -3.80
CA ARG A 34 24.70 5.60 -4.40
C ARG A 34 24.51 4.59 -5.54
N ILE A 35 23.31 4.05 -5.72
CA ILE A 35 23.00 3.07 -6.76
C ILE A 35 22.74 3.82 -8.07
N GLY A 36 23.43 3.41 -9.15
CA GLY A 36 23.17 3.93 -10.49
C GLY A 36 21.70 3.73 -10.88
N GLY A 37 21.01 4.80 -11.28
CA GLY A 37 19.60 4.72 -11.68
C GLY A 37 18.60 4.54 -10.54
N TRP A 38 18.98 4.78 -9.27
CA TRP A 38 18.09 4.64 -8.10
C TRP A 38 16.70 5.25 -8.29
N TYR A 39 16.60 6.39 -8.99
CA TYR A 39 15.33 7.06 -9.23
C TYR A 39 14.42 6.26 -10.19
N ARG A 40 14.99 5.60 -11.20
CA ARG A 40 14.26 4.71 -12.10
C ARG A 40 13.75 3.49 -11.35
N ILE A 41 14.59 2.92 -10.48
CA ILE A 41 14.20 1.78 -9.62
C ILE A 41 13.07 2.20 -8.69
N HIS A 42 13.17 3.36 -8.03
CA HIS A 42 12.11 3.90 -7.16
C HIS A 42 10.78 4.03 -7.88
N ILE A 43 10.78 4.58 -9.10
CA ILE A 43 9.57 4.70 -9.92
C ILE A 43 9.02 3.31 -10.29
N ALA A 44 9.89 2.41 -10.77
CA ALA A 44 9.47 1.08 -11.20
C ALA A 44 8.87 0.26 -10.05
N THR A 45 9.53 0.22 -8.90
CA THR A 45 9.03 -0.51 -7.72
C THR A 45 7.78 0.14 -7.14
N ALA A 46 7.68 1.48 -7.15
CA ALA A 46 6.45 2.16 -6.74
C ALA A 46 5.27 1.84 -7.68
N LEU A 47 5.48 1.84 -9.01
CA LEU A 47 4.44 1.52 -10.00
C LEU A 47 3.98 0.07 -9.89
N ILE A 48 4.91 -0.88 -9.92
CA ILE A 48 4.61 -2.31 -9.81
C ILE A 48 3.86 -2.58 -8.49
N GLY A 49 4.39 -2.06 -7.38
CA GLY A 49 3.75 -2.21 -6.08
C GLY A 49 2.36 -1.60 -6.02
N SER A 50 2.17 -0.42 -6.63
CA SER A 50 0.86 0.25 -6.68
C SER A 50 -0.17 -0.57 -7.46
N VAL A 51 0.21 -1.12 -8.61
CA VAL A 51 -0.69 -1.97 -9.41
C VAL A 51 -1.11 -3.20 -8.63
N LEU A 52 -0.16 -3.89 -7.99
CA LEU A 52 -0.45 -5.08 -7.17
C LEU A 52 -1.40 -4.76 -6.01
N VAL A 53 -1.16 -3.66 -5.28
CA VAL A 53 -2.01 -3.22 -4.16
C VAL A 53 -3.42 -2.85 -4.64
N ILE A 54 -3.55 -2.12 -5.76
CA ILE A 54 -4.85 -1.73 -6.31
C ILE A 54 -5.65 -2.98 -6.74
N LEU A 55 -5.01 -3.92 -7.43
CA LEU A 55 -5.64 -5.18 -7.82
C LEU A 55 -6.11 -5.96 -6.59
N ALA A 56 -5.24 -6.10 -5.58
CA ALA A 56 -5.56 -6.80 -4.34
C ALA A 56 -6.71 -6.13 -3.58
N ALA A 57 -6.74 -4.81 -3.51
CA ALA A 57 -7.82 -4.05 -2.86
C ALA A 57 -9.16 -4.27 -3.59
N GLY A 58 -9.15 -4.30 -4.93
CA GLY A 58 -10.35 -4.58 -5.73
C GLY A 58 -10.98 -5.93 -5.41
N MET A 59 -10.18 -6.95 -5.07
CA MET A 59 -10.68 -8.29 -4.72
C MET A 59 -11.60 -8.28 -3.49
N VAL A 60 -11.39 -7.37 -2.54
CA VAL A 60 -12.16 -7.29 -1.28
C VAL A 60 -13.61 -6.86 -1.54
N PHE A 61 -13.82 -5.97 -2.52
CA PHE A 61 -15.16 -5.44 -2.85
C PHE A 61 -15.97 -6.36 -3.76
N MET A 62 -15.41 -7.47 -4.22
CA MET A 62 -16.12 -8.49 -5.02
C MET A 62 -16.87 -9.51 -4.15
N VAL A 63 -16.96 -9.31 -2.83
CA VAL A 63 -17.61 -10.23 -1.89
C VAL A 63 -18.85 -9.55 -1.27
N PRO A 64 -20.05 -10.15 -1.36
CA PRO A 64 -21.30 -9.51 -0.95
C PRO A 64 -21.64 -9.57 0.57
N TYR A 65 -20.73 -10.00 1.44
CA TYR A 65 -21.07 -10.31 2.85
C TYR A 65 -20.63 -9.22 3.82
N LEU A 66 -21.42 -8.15 3.94
CA LEU A 66 -21.21 -7.07 4.93
C LEU A 66 -21.92 -7.30 6.28
N SER A 67 -22.73 -8.34 6.45
CA SER A 67 -23.68 -8.44 7.56
C SER A 67 -23.20 -9.21 8.81
N SER A 68 -22.01 -9.81 8.80
CA SER A 68 -21.49 -10.63 9.93
C SER A 68 -19.98 -10.50 10.13
N ILE A 69 -19.43 -9.32 9.81
CA ILE A 69 -17.99 -9.08 9.78
C ILE A 69 -17.44 -8.76 11.18
N PRO A 70 -16.37 -9.44 11.65
CA PRO A 70 -15.65 -9.06 12.86
C PRO A 70 -15.16 -7.60 12.82
N SER A 71 -15.23 -6.88 13.94
CA SER A 71 -14.86 -5.46 14.01
C SER A 71 -13.45 -5.17 13.45
N ALA A 72 -12.49 -6.07 13.67
CA ALA A 72 -11.14 -5.97 13.15
C ALA A 72 -11.07 -5.99 11.61
N PHE A 73 -11.92 -6.78 10.94
CA PHE A 73 -11.98 -6.81 9.48
C PHE A 73 -12.57 -5.50 8.92
N LEU A 74 -13.62 -4.96 9.55
CA LEU A 74 -14.17 -3.67 9.12
C LEU A 74 -13.12 -2.55 9.23
N ILE A 75 -12.38 -2.49 10.34
CA ILE A 75 -11.31 -1.51 10.55
C ILE A 75 -10.19 -1.73 9.52
N HIS A 76 -9.81 -2.98 9.24
CA HIS A 76 -8.83 -3.32 8.19
C HIS A 76 -9.27 -2.81 6.80
N VAL A 77 -10.54 -2.99 6.43
CA VAL A 77 -11.06 -2.54 5.14
C VAL A 77 -11.09 -1.01 5.06
N MET A 78 -11.56 -0.33 6.12
CA MET A 78 -11.58 1.15 6.15
C MET A 78 -10.16 1.73 6.07
N LEU A 79 -9.21 1.17 6.83
CA LEU A 79 -7.82 1.58 6.77
C LEU A 79 -7.18 1.23 5.42
N GLY A 80 -7.54 0.09 4.83
CA GLY A 80 -7.15 -0.30 3.47
C GLY A 80 -7.62 0.70 2.40
N LEU A 81 -8.85 1.19 2.50
CA LEU A 81 -9.36 2.25 1.62
C LEU A 81 -8.58 3.56 1.79
N LEU A 82 -8.31 3.96 3.03
CA LEU A 82 -7.48 5.13 3.31
C LEU A 82 -6.06 4.96 2.74
N LEU A 83 -5.49 3.76 2.81
CA LEU A 83 -4.21 3.43 2.18
C LEU A 83 -4.28 3.58 0.66
N VAL A 84 -5.30 3.04 0.00
CA VAL A 84 -5.46 3.22 -1.46
C VAL A 84 -5.57 4.71 -1.80
N LEU A 85 -6.34 5.50 -1.05
CA LEU A 85 -6.46 6.94 -1.27
C LEU A 85 -5.12 7.66 -1.11
N THR A 86 -4.40 7.39 -0.02
CA THR A 86 -3.10 8.01 0.25
C THR A 86 -2.05 7.62 -0.80
N LEU A 87 -2.09 6.38 -1.32
CA LEU A 87 -1.28 5.94 -2.45
C LEU A 87 -1.58 6.75 -3.71
N LEU A 88 -2.85 6.91 -4.07
CA LEU A 88 -3.27 7.71 -5.23
C LEU A 88 -2.83 9.17 -5.10
N VAL A 89 -2.95 9.76 -3.90
CA VAL A 89 -2.44 11.10 -3.61
C VAL A 89 -0.92 11.16 -3.76
N ALA A 90 -0.17 10.15 -3.28
CA ALA A 90 1.28 10.11 -3.43
C ALA A 90 1.72 10.05 -4.91
N LEU A 91 1.01 9.28 -5.74
CA LEU A 91 1.21 9.20 -7.19
C LEU A 91 0.87 10.53 -7.87
N LEU A 92 -0.24 11.17 -7.49
CA LEU A 92 -0.63 12.49 -7.98
C LEU A 92 0.44 13.54 -7.64
N LEU A 93 0.95 13.57 -6.41
CA LEU A 93 2.02 14.48 -6.00
C LEU A 93 3.31 14.22 -6.81
N ALA A 94 3.64 12.95 -7.09
CA ALA A 94 4.78 12.62 -7.94
C ALA A 94 4.60 13.16 -9.37
N PHE A 95 3.40 13.02 -9.94
CA PHE A 95 3.06 13.57 -11.24
C PHE A 95 3.12 15.10 -11.26
N LEU A 96 2.49 15.78 -10.30
CA LEU A 96 2.49 17.24 -10.19
C LEU A 96 3.90 17.80 -10.00
N ARG A 97 4.77 17.09 -9.26
CA ARG A 97 6.18 17.46 -9.10
C ARG A 97 6.92 17.49 -10.44
N SER A 98 6.60 16.59 -11.37
CA SER A 98 7.20 16.57 -12.72
C SER A 98 6.85 17.80 -13.56
N ARG A 99 5.71 18.44 -13.25
CA ARG A 99 5.18 19.63 -13.95
C ARG A 99 5.49 20.94 -13.24
N ALA A 100 5.91 20.91 -11.97
CA ALA A 100 6.14 22.10 -11.17
C ALA A 100 7.57 22.63 -11.27
N ALA A 101 7.72 23.95 -11.11
CA ALA A 101 9.00 24.66 -11.04
C ALA A 101 9.13 25.47 -9.74
N GLY A 102 10.35 25.90 -9.42
CA GLY A 102 10.65 26.78 -8.29
C GLY A 102 10.21 26.24 -6.93
N THR A 103 9.71 27.14 -6.07
CA THR A 103 9.28 26.86 -4.69
C THR A 103 8.16 25.82 -4.60
N ARG A 104 7.24 25.80 -5.58
CA ARG A 104 6.15 24.82 -5.65
C ARG A 104 6.68 23.39 -5.80
N LYS A 105 7.74 23.19 -6.59
CA LYS A 105 8.38 21.87 -6.75
C LYS A 105 8.97 21.36 -5.43
N ALA A 106 9.56 22.26 -4.63
CA ALA A 106 10.10 21.92 -3.32
C ALA A 106 8.97 21.55 -2.33
N ALA A 107 7.88 22.32 -2.29
CA ALA A 107 6.73 22.03 -1.45
C ALA A 107 6.08 20.66 -1.79
N ILE A 108 5.84 20.38 -3.07
CA ILE A 108 5.27 19.09 -3.52
C ILE A 108 6.21 17.93 -3.16
N ARG A 109 7.53 18.11 -3.30
CA ARG A 109 8.51 17.11 -2.87
C ARG A 109 8.40 16.81 -1.38
N THR A 110 8.33 17.84 -0.55
CA THR A 110 8.18 17.67 0.91
C THR A 110 6.88 16.95 1.25
N ALA A 111 5.77 17.34 0.62
CA ALA A 111 4.48 16.65 0.78
C ALA A 111 4.56 15.17 0.38
N HIS A 112 5.14 14.86 -0.79
CA HIS A 112 5.30 13.47 -1.25
C HIS A 112 6.15 12.63 -0.28
N LEU A 113 7.22 13.19 0.29
CA LEU A 113 8.06 12.49 1.27
C LEU A 113 7.31 12.21 2.59
N TRP A 114 6.56 13.18 3.10
CA TRP A 114 5.74 12.98 4.31
C TRP A 114 4.61 11.99 4.08
N MET A 115 3.93 12.07 2.94
CA MET A 115 2.90 11.11 2.53
C MET A 115 3.46 9.70 2.50
N GLY A 116 4.65 9.48 1.91
CA GLY A 116 5.30 8.17 1.89
C GLY A 116 5.61 7.62 3.29
N ARG A 117 6.05 8.47 4.22
CA ARG A 117 6.32 8.06 5.62
C ARG A 117 5.05 7.66 6.36
N ILE A 118 4.00 8.47 6.26
CA ILE A 118 2.70 8.19 6.88
C ILE A 118 2.12 6.91 6.28
N PHE A 119 2.19 6.75 4.96
CA PHE A 119 1.73 5.55 4.25
C PHE A 119 2.40 4.28 4.79
N ILE A 120 3.72 4.25 4.94
CA ILE A 120 4.44 3.07 5.46
C ILE A 120 3.96 2.71 6.88
N LEU A 121 3.76 3.70 7.76
CA LEU A 121 3.24 3.44 9.11
C LEU A 121 1.83 2.85 9.08
N LEU A 122 0.95 3.41 8.25
CA LEU A 122 -0.42 2.91 8.08
C LEU A 122 -0.45 1.49 7.49
N VAL A 123 0.46 1.16 6.57
CA VAL A 123 0.58 -0.20 6.00
C VAL A 123 0.89 -1.21 7.08
N VAL A 124 1.85 -0.92 7.97
CA VAL A 124 2.21 -1.84 9.07
C VAL A 124 1.00 -2.09 9.97
N ALA A 125 0.29 -1.02 10.38
CA ALA A 125 -0.93 -1.16 11.17
C ALA A 125 -2.00 -1.99 10.45
N ASN A 126 -2.17 -1.77 9.14
CA ASN A 126 -3.19 -2.48 8.36
C ASN A 126 -2.86 -3.97 8.15
N ILE A 127 -1.58 -4.33 8.04
CA ILE A 127 -1.14 -5.73 7.98
C ILE A 127 -1.48 -6.44 9.30
N ILE A 128 -1.19 -5.82 10.46
CA ILE A 128 -1.52 -6.39 11.77
C ILE A 128 -3.03 -6.61 11.90
N LEU A 129 -3.85 -5.64 11.48
CA LEU A 129 -5.31 -5.76 11.49
C LEU A 129 -5.80 -6.86 10.55
N GLY A 130 -5.23 -6.97 9.34
CA GLY A 130 -5.61 -8.02 8.38
C GLY A 130 -5.29 -9.42 8.89
N LEU A 131 -4.10 -9.61 9.47
CA LEU A 131 -3.69 -10.88 10.10
C LEU A 131 -4.55 -11.22 11.33
N THR A 132 -4.95 -10.22 12.11
CA THR A 132 -5.89 -10.40 13.24
C THR A 132 -7.28 -10.81 12.73
N ALA A 133 -7.77 -10.17 11.68
CA ALA A 133 -9.08 -10.43 11.10
C ALA A 133 -9.24 -11.85 10.55
N VAL A 134 -8.14 -12.51 10.15
CA VAL A 134 -8.12 -13.91 9.72
C VAL A 134 -7.68 -14.88 10.83
N GLY A 135 -7.55 -14.40 12.07
CA GLY A 135 -7.23 -15.22 13.25
C GLY A 135 -5.77 -15.66 13.38
N LEU A 136 -4.85 -15.12 12.56
CA LEU A 136 -3.43 -15.54 12.54
C LEU A 136 -2.57 -14.91 13.65
N LEU A 137 -2.95 -13.75 14.19
CA LEU A 137 -2.15 -13.03 15.21
C LEU A 137 -2.79 -13.02 16.60
N LEU A 138 -4.10 -12.79 16.69
CA LEU A 138 -4.84 -12.65 17.94
C LEU A 138 -6.16 -13.44 17.84
N PRO A 139 -6.13 -14.77 18.05
CA PRO A 139 -7.34 -15.59 17.98
C PRO A 139 -8.38 -15.27 19.06
N CYS A 140 -8.01 -14.51 20.10
CA CYS A 140 -8.89 -14.18 21.23
C CYS A 140 -9.73 -12.89 21.05
N LEU A 141 -9.65 -12.20 19.91
CA LEU A 141 -10.42 -10.98 19.60
C LEU A 141 -11.48 -11.20 18.50
N LEU A 142 -11.71 -12.45 18.10
CA LEU A 142 -12.72 -12.87 17.13
C LEU A 142 -14.02 -13.32 17.84
#